data_AF-A0A328CD99-F1
#
_entry.id   AF-A0A328CD99-F1
#
_cell.length_a   1.000
_cell.length_b   1.000
_cell.length_c   1.000
_cell.angle_alpha   90.00
_cell.angle_beta   90.00
_cell.angle_gamma   90.00
#
_symmetry.space_group_name_H-M   'P 1'
#
loop_
_entity.id
_entity.type
_entity.pdbx_description
1 polymer ?
#
loop_
_entity_poly.entity_id
_entity_poly.type
_entity_poly.pdbx_seq_one_letter_code
_entity_poly.pdbx_strand_id
1 'polypeptide(L)'
;MGALLGAPLFALLTLSMIALGLLDSDQAVAATIAALIFAALTLVLSIVAVRGIRQSRENATVDELSQEENRILRYAQHKEGRLTVEEAALGCHLSVDQAQELLDRLVMRGSADTWPSEAGSLVYVFRGLGDEQDKLSAEDPFLHLEP
;
A
#
# COMPACT_ATOMS: atom_id res chain seq x y z
N MET A 1 12.50 -10.56 -10.98
CA MET A 1 13.92 -10.96 -10.89
C MET A 1 14.76 -10.53 -12.10
N GLY A 2 14.20 -10.23 -13.27
CA GLY A 2 14.99 -9.87 -14.47
C GLY A 2 15.74 -8.52 -14.43
N ALA A 3 15.29 -7.53 -13.65
CA ALA A 3 15.92 -6.21 -13.62
C ALA A 3 17.28 -6.19 -12.88
N LEU A 4 17.50 -7.08 -11.91
CA LEU A 4 18.73 -7.12 -11.11
C LEU A 4 19.91 -7.76 -11.85
N LEU A 5 19.64 -8.63 -12.83
CA LEU A 5 20.66 -9.27 -13.67
C LEU A 5 21.02 -8.45 -14.92
N GLY A 6 20.12 -7.57 -15.38
CA GLY A 6 20.36 -6.74 -16.56
C GLY A 6 21.35 -5.60 -16.34
N ALA A 7 21.31 -4.97 -15.16
CA ALA A 7 22.18 -3.85 -14.81
C ALA A 7 23.69 -4.16 -14.88
N PRO A 8 24.21 -5.27 -14.29
CA PRO A 8 25.64 -5.57 -14.35
C PRO A 8 26.11 -5.98 -15.75
N LEU A 9 25.27 -6.70 -16.51
CA LEU A 9 25.61 -7.11 -17.88
C LEU A 9 25.70 -5.91 -18.82
N PHE A 10 24.79 -4.94 -18.65
CA PHE A 10 24.76 -3.72 -19.46
C PHE A 10 25.92 -2.77 -19.13
N ALA A 11 26.29 -2.66 -17.85
CA ALA A 11 27.48 -1.91 -17.42
C ALA A 11 28.78 -2.51 -17.98
N LEU A 12 28.86 -3.84 -18.11
CA LEU A 12 29.99 -4.53 -18.73
C LEU A 12 30.09 -4.24 -20.23
N LEU A 13 28.95 -4.18 -20.92
CA LEU A 13 28.89 -3.91 -22.36
C LEU A 13 29.26 -2.46 -22.68
N THR A 14 28.81 -1.50 -21.87
CA THR A 14 29.21 -0.09 -22.00
C THR A 14 30.69 0.10 -21.67
N LEU A 15 31.20 -0.53 -20.62
CA LEU A 15 32.64 -0.53 -20.29
C LEU A 15 33.48 -1.10 -21.43
N SER A 16 33.03 -2.19 -22.06
CA SER A 16 33.69 -2.79 -23.22
C SER A 16 33.72 -1.85 -24.43
N MET A 17 32.66 -1.09 -24.68
CA MET A 17 32.60 -0.14 -25.79
C MET A 17 33.52 1.07 -25.57
N ILE A 18 33.66 1.51 -24.31
CA ILE A 18 34.60 2.55 -23.89
C ILE A 18 36.04 2.10 -24.09
N ALA A 19 36.35 0.87 -23.66
CA ALA A 19 37.68 0.29 -23.80
C ALA A 19 38.09 0.17 -25.28
N LEU A 20 37.16 -0.15 -26.18
CA LEU A 20 37.40 -0.23 -27.62
C LEU A 20 37.62 1.15 -28.27
N GLY A 21 36.90 2.20 -27.82
CA GLY A 21 37.06 3.56 -28.32
C GLY A 21 38.35 4.26 -27.87
N LEU A 22 39.00 3.77 -26.80
CA LEU A 22 40.29 4.28 -26.30
C LEU A 22 41.50 3.76 -27.11
N LEU A 23 41.33 2.79 -28.01
CA LEU A 23 42.42 2.26 -28.85
C LEU A 23 42.73 3.14 -30.07
N ASP A 24 41.83 4.05 -30.46
CA ASP A 24 42.03 4.94 -31.62
C ASP A 24 42.16 6.40 -31.14
N SER A 25 43.39 6.91 -31.13
CA SER A 25 43.78 8.15 -30.44
C SER A 25 43.12 9.42 -30.98
N ASP A 26 42.60 9.40 -32.21
CA ASP A 26 41.98 10.56 -32.85
C ASP A 26 40.47 10.72 -32.51
N GLN A 27 39.82 9.63 -32.07
CA GLN A 27 38.40 9.62 -31.65
C GLN A 27 38.17 9.33 -30.17
N ALA A 28 39.25 9.07 -29.41
CA ALA A 28 39.19 8.74 -27.99
C ALA A 28 38.46 9.78 -27.13
N VAL A 29 38.57 11.08 -27.46
CA VAL A 29 37.89 12.15 -26.70
C VAL A 29 36.38 12.14 -26.96
N ALA A 30 35.95 11.96 -28.21
CA ALA A 30 34.53 11.88 -28.54
C ALA A 30 33.88 10.61 -27.95
N ALA A 31 34.59 9.48 -28.02
CA ALA A 31 34.13 8.21 -27.45
C ALA A 31 34.00 8.27 -25.92
N THR A 32 34.96 8.90 -25.23
CA THR A 32 34.90 9.05 -23.76
C THR A 32 33.80 10.00 -23.30
N ILE A 33 33.56 11.10 -24.03
CA ILE A 33 32.44 12.01 -23.73
C ILE A 33 31.09 11.31 -23.95
N ALA A 34 30.91 10.64 -25.10
CA ALA A 34 29.67 9.91 -25.40
C ALA A 34 29.38 8.83 -24.34
N ALA A 35 30.43 8.14 -23.90
CA ALA A 35 30.34 7.14 -22.86
C ALA A 35 29.95 7.69 -21.48
N LEU A 36 30.52 8.83 -21.08
CA LEU A 36 30.16 9.47 -19.82
C LEU A 36 28.70 9.94 -19.82
N ILE A 37 28.22 10.49 -20.94
CA ILE A 37 26.82 10.89 -21.10
C ILE A 37 25.91 9.66 -21.00
N PHE A 38 26.26 8.57 -21.67
CA PHE A 38 25.47 7.35 -21.65
C PHE A 38 25.46 6.68 -20.26
N ALA A 39 26.60 6.65 -19.57
CA ALA A 39 26.71 6.17 -18.20
C ALA A 39 25.86 7.02 -17.23
N ALA A 40 25.89 8.35 -17.39
CA ALA A 40 25.06 9.24 -16.58
C ALA A 40 23.56 9.02 -16.82
N LEU A 41 23.13 8.91 -18.08
CA LEU A 41 21.73 8.67 -18.44
C LEU A 41 21.21 7.33 -17.89
N THR A 42 22.01 6.27 -18.02
CA THR A 42 21.65 4.94 -17.51
C THR A 42 21.57 4.89 -15.99
N LEU A 43 22.48 5.59 -15.29
CA LEU A 43 22.41 5.74 -13.84
C LEU A 43 21.12 6.45 -13.41
N VAL A 44 20.77 7.56 -14.07
CA VAL A 44 19.55 8.32 -13.78
C VAL A 44 18.30 7.47 -14.04
N LEU A 45 18.22 6.80 -15.19
CA LEU A 45 17.10 5.91 -15.53
C LEU A 45 16.98 4.75 -14.54
N SER A 46 18.10 4.16 -14.11
CA SER A 46 18.08 3.09 -13.11
C SER A 46 17.57 3.58 -11.76
N ILE A 47 17.96 4.77 -11.32
CA ILE A 47 17.47 5.35 -10.06
C ILE A 47 15.96 5.64 -10.14
N VAL A 48 15.50 6.23 -11.24
CA VAL A 48 14.07 6.52 -11.45
C VAL A 48 13.25 5.22 -11.50
N ALA A 49 13.71 4.20 -12.21
CA ALA A 49 13.03 2.91 -12.30
C ALA A 49 12.92 2.22 -10.94
N VAL A 50 13.99 2.22 -10.14
CA VAL A 50 13.96 1.63 -8.78
C VAL A 50 13.01 2.40 -7.86
N ARG A 51 12.97 3.74 -7.95
CA ARG A 51 12.03 4.56 -7.19
C ARG A 51 10.58 4.30 -7.60
N GLY A 52 10.30 4.25 -8.90
CA GLY A 52 8.96 3.97 -9.42
C GLY A 52 8.43 2.59 -9.02
N ILE A 53 9.28 1.55 -9.05
CA ILE A 53 8.89 0.21 -8.62
C ILE A 53 8.60 0.17 -7.11
N ARG A 54 9.40 0.87 -6.28
CA ARG A 54 9.14 0.96 -4.84
C ARG A 54 7.83 1.66 -4.54
N GLN A 55 7.59 2.80 -5.17
CA GLN A 55 6.38 3.58 -4.97
C GLN A 55 5.12 2.83 -5.46
N SER A 56 5.23 2.07 -6.56
CA SER A 56 4.12 1.23 -7.04
C SER A 56 3.82 0.06 -6.10
N ARG A 57 4.82 -0.49 -5.41
CA ARG A 57 4.59 -1.56 -4.42
C ARG A 57 3.93 -1.02 -3.16
N GLU A 58 4.37 0.13 -2.69
CA GLU A 58 3.78 0.80 -1.54
C GLU A 58 2.30 1.13 -1.80
N ASN A 59 1.99 1.68 -2.98
CA ASN A 59 0.61 1.94 -3.37
C ASN A 59 -0.23 0.66 -3.49
N ALA A 60 0.34 -0.43 -4.02
CA ALA A 60 -0.37 -1.71 -4.12
C ALA A 60 -0.69 -2.29 -2.73
N THR A 61 0.24 -2.20 -1.77
CA THR A 61 0.00 -2.67 -0.39
C THR A 61 -1.04 -1.84 0.34
N VAL A 62 -1.08 -0.52 0.10
CA VAL A 62 -2.11 0.36 0.67
C VAL A 62 -3.49 0.04 0.10
N ASP A 63 -3.56 -0.27 -1.21
CA ASP A 63 -4.81 -0.61 -1.86
C ASP A 63 -5.34 -1.98 -1.40
N GLU A 64 -4.47 -2.97 -1.23
CA GLU A 64 -4.83 -4.29 -0.68
C GLU A 64 -5.36 -4.19 0.75
N LEU A 65 -4.68 -3.46 1.65
CA LEU A 65 -5.15 -3.23 3.02
C LEU A 65 -6.50 -2.50 3.05
N SER A 66 -6.69 -1.53 2.17
CA SER A 66 -7.96 -0.79 2.06
C SER A 66 -9.10 -1.68 1.57
N GLN A 67 -8.81 -2.65 0.70
CA GLN A 67 -9.80 -3.63 0.25
C GLN A 67 -10.18 -4.61 1.37
N GLU A 68 -9.21 -5.07 2.17
CA GLU A 68 -9.46 -5.92 3.33
C GLU A 68 -10.28 -5.21 4.42
N GLU A 69 -9.92 -3.97 4.75
CA GLU A 69 -10.68 -3.12 5.68
C GLU A 69 -12.14 -2.95 5.21
N ASN A 70 -12.36 -2.67 3.92
CA ASN A 70 -13.71 -2.56 3.35
C ASN A 70 -14.52 -3.86 3.42
N ARG A 71 -13.87 -5.03 3.27
CA ARG A 71 -14.55 -6.33 3.38
C ARG A 71 -15.03 -6.58 4.79
N ILE A 72 -14.20 -6.28 5.81
CA ILE A 72 -14.59 -6.41 7.22
C ILE A 72 -15.75 -5.47 7.53
N LEU A 73 -15.70 -4.21 7.08
CA LEU A 73 -16.78 -3.24 7.34
C LEU A 73 -18.10 -3.65 6.68
N ARG A 74 -18.06 -4.15 5.44
CA ARG A 74 -19.27 -4.71 4.79
C ARG A 74 -19.80 -5.91 5.55
N TYR A 75 -18.93 -6.81 5.99
CA TYR A 75 -19.35 -7.98 6.74
C TYR A 75 -19.93 -7.60 8.10
N ALA A 76 -19.35 -6.63 8.80
CA ALA A 76 -19.88 -6.04 10.02
C ALA A 76 -21.25 -5.40 9.81
N GLN A 77 -21.49 -4.72 8.69
CA GLN A 77 -22.80 -4.16 8.35
C GLN A 77 -23.89 -5.25 8.26
N HIS A 78 -23.57 -6.43 7.71
CA HIS A 78 -24.52 -7.55 7.65
C HIS A 78 -24.78 -8.21 9.01
N LYS A 79 -23.90 -7.98 9.99
CA LYS A 79 -23.94 -8.52 11.34
C LYS A 79 -24.36 -7.47 12.38
N GLU A 80 -25.14 -6.47 11.95
CA GLU A 80 -25.64 -5.39 12.82
C GLU A 80 -24.52 -4.63 13.55
N GLY A 81 -23.35 -4.55 12.93
CA GLY A 81 -22.19 -3.85 13.47
C GLY A 81 -21.47 -4.57 14.62
N ARG A 82 -21.73 -5.86 14.88
CA ARG A 82 -21.05 -6.64 15.93
C ARG A 82 -20.32 -7.83 15.33
N LEU A 83 -19.05 -8.01 15.70
CA LEU A 83 -18.24 -9.07 15.15
C LEU A 83 -17.20 -9.59 16.13
N THR A 84 -16.94 -10.90 16.13
CA THR A 84 -15.72 -11.45 16.75
C THR A 84 -14.59 -11.63 15.75
N VAL A 85 -13.38 -11.88 16.24
CA VAL A 85 -12.20 -12.14 15.38
C VAL A 85 -12.43 -13.37 14.50
N GLU A 86 -13.03 -14.42 15.05
CA GLU A 86 -13.32 -15.67 14.35
C GLU A 86 -14.37 -15.46 13.26
N GLU A 87 -15.38 -14.63 13.53
CA GLU A 87 -16.39 -14.27 12.54
C GLU A 87 -15.79 -13.42 11.40
N ALA A 88 -14.87 -12.49 11.70
CA ALA A 88 -14.12 -11.74 10.68
C ALA A 88 -13.26 -12.67 9.83
N ALA A 89 -12.51 -13.58 10.47
CA ALA A 89 -11.64 -14.52 9.78
C ALA A 89 -12.43 -15.41 8.81
N LEU A 90 -13.56 -15.96 9.27
CA LEU A 90 -14.44 -16.81 8.46
C LEU A 90 -15.15 -16.02 7.35
N GLY A 91 -15.75 -14.89 7.69
CA GLY A 91 -16.54 -14.08 6.75
C GLY A 91 -15.69 -13.36 5.70
N CYS A 92 -14.44 -13.04 6.04
CA CYS A 92 -13.51 -12.33 5.15
C CYS A 92 -12.38 -13.23 4.63
N HIS A 93 -12.42 -14.55 4.82
CA HIS A 93 -11.35 -15.46 4.36
C HIS A 93 -9.93 -14.98 4.76
N LEU A 94 -9.80 -14.45 5.97
CA LEU A 94 -8.54 -13.98 6.53
C LEU A 94 -8.03 -14.98 7.57
N SER A 95 -6.73 -14.98 7.83
CA SER A 95 -6.22 -15.66 9.03
C SER A 95 -6.70 -14.96 10.29
N VAL A 96 -6.72 -15.68 11.41
CA VAL A 96 -7.14 -15.14 12.72
C VAL A 96 -6.25 -13.95 13.12
N ASP A 97 -4.94 -14.07 12.93
CA ASP A 97 -3.98 -13.00 13.23
C ASP A 97 -4.22 -11.74 12.38
N GLN A 98 -4.45 -11.90 11.07
CA GLN A 98 -4.75 -10.77 10.18
C GLN A 98 -6.09 -10.11 10.52
N ALA A 99 -7.12 -10.90 10.83
CA ALA A 99 -8.41 -10.37 11.23
C ALA A 99 -8.30 -9.57 12.53
N GLN A 100 -7.54 -10.07 13.50
CA GLN A 100 -7.29 -9.37 14.76
C GLN A 100 -6.56 -8.05 14.53
N GLU A 101 -5.47 -8.05 13.75
CA GLU A 101 -4.69 -6.83 13.48
C GLU A 101 -5.54 -5.74 12.79
N LEU A 102 -6.37 -6.13 11.82
CA LEU A 102 -7.27 -5.21 11.13
C LEU A 102 -8.36 -4.66 12.05
N LEU A 103 -8.96 -5.49 12.89
CA LEU A 103 -9.96 -5.06 13.87
C LEU A 103 -9.36 -4.12 14.91
N ASP A 104 -8.18 -4.44 15.45
CA ASP A 104 -7.47 -3.57 16.40
C ASP A 104 -7.11 -2.22 15.77
N ARG A 105 -6.72 -2.21 14.48
CA ARG A 105 -6.47 -0.97 13.75
C ARG A 105 -7.74 -0.12 13.61
N LEU A 106 -8.89 -0.75 13.34
CA LEU A 106 -10.18 -0.05 13.25
C LEU A 106 -10.59 0.52 14.62
N VAL A 107 -10.27 -0.17 15.72
CA VAL A 107 -10.46 0.34 17.08
C VAL A 107 -9.56 1.54 17.36
N MET A 108 -8.27 1.44 17.03
CA MET A 108 -7.33 2.56 17.22
C MET A 108 -7.72 3.81 16.42
N ARG A 109 -8.35 3.63 15.26
CA ARG A 109 -8.89 4.74 14.43
C ARG A 109 -10.23 5.28 14.95
N GLY A 110 -10.79 4.71 16.01
CA GLY A 110 -12.09 5.09 16.59
C GLY A 110 -13.29 4.67 15.74
N SER A 111 -13.11 3.75 14.78
CA SER A 111 -14.19 3.22 13.94
C SER A 111 -14.94 2.06 14.60
N ALA A 112 -14.37 1.44 15.63
CA ALA A 112 -14.96 0.36 16.40
C ALA A 112 -14.57 0.48 17.88
N ASP A 113 -15.36 -0.14 18.75
CA ASP A 113 -15.04 -0.38 20.15
C ASP A 113 -14.90 -1.86 20.44
N THR A 114 -14.22 -2.18 21.52
CA THR A 114 -14.00 -3.55 21.97
C THR A 114 -14.75 -3.82 23.26
N TRP A 115 -15.70 -4.75 23.23
CA TRP A 115 -16.53 -5.13 24.38
C TRP A 115 -16.26 -6.60 24.75
N PRO A 116 -15.99 -6.91 26.03
CA PRO A 116 -15.91 -8.29 26.48
C PRO A 116 -17.32 -8.90 26.52
N SER A 117 -17.48 -10.12 26.01
CA SER A 117 -18.70 -10.90 26.15
C SER A 117 -18.73 -11.67 27.47
N GLU A 118 -19.93 -12.05 27.92
CA GLU A 118 -20.11 -12.91 29.11
C GLU A 118 -19.48 -14.29 28.95
N ALA A 119 -19.24 -14.74 27.71
CA ALA A 119 -18.55 -15.98 27.39
C ALA A 119 -17.01 -15.83 27.38
N GLY A 120 -16.48 -14.63 27.69
CA GLY A 120 -15.05 -14.33 27.71
C GLY A 120 -14.43 -14.08 26.33
N SER A 121 -15.25 -13.96 25.28
CA SER A 121 -14.79 -13.60 23.94
C SER A 121 -14.80 -12.09 23.72
N LEU A 122 -13.86 -11.61 22.91
CA LEU A 122 -13.73 -10.19 22.58
C LEU A 122 -14.63 -9.85 21.38
N VAL A 123 -15.58 -8.94 21.56
CA VAL A 123 -16.54 -8.53 20.52
C VAL A 123 -16.21 -7.10 20.09
N TYR A 124 -16.05 -6.91 18.78
CA TYR A 124 -15.83 -5.61 18.17
C TYR A 124 -17.17 -5.03 17.72
N VAL A 125 -17.46 -3.80 18.14
CA VAL A 125 -18.73 -3.10 17.92
C VAL A 125 -18.49 -1.84 17.10
N PHE A 126 -19.10 -1.74 15.93
CA PHE A 126 -19.01 -0.62 15.00
C PHE A 126 -20.22 0.31 15.17
N ARG A 127 -20.00 1.46 15.82
CA ARG A 127 -21.05 2.48 15.99
C ARG A 127 -21.37 3.12 14.63
N GLY A 128 -22.66 3.15 14.25
CA GLY A 128 -23.12 3.71 12.97
C GLY A 128 -23.31 2.73 11.81
N LEU A 129 -22.96 1.44 11.99
CA LEU A 129 -23.28 0.37 11.02
C LEU A 129 -24.55 -0.42 11.37
N GLY A 130 -24.98 -0.40 12.64
CA GLY A 130 -26.16 -1.12 13.12
C GLY A 130 -27.37 -0.24 13.47
N ASP A 131 -27.21 1.08 13.52
CA ASP A 131 -28.28 2.00 13.94
C ASP A 131 -28.60 3.00 12.82
N GLU A 132 -29.65 2.72 12.03
CA GLU A 132 -30.18 3.68 11.06
C GLU A 132 -30.85 4.88 11.75
N GLN A 133 -31.26 4.76 13.02
CA GLN A 133 -31.95 5.82 13.74
C GLN A 133 -30.99 6.93 14.19
N ASP A 134 -29.75 6.60 14.54
CA ASP A 134 -28.69 7.59 14.82
C ASP A 134 -28.40 8.49 13.61
N LYS A 135 -28.48 7.96 12.39
CA LYS A 135 -28.30 8.75 11.15
C LYS A 135 -29.48 9.68 10.86
N LEU A 136 -30.69 9.26 11.26
CA LEU A 136 -31.91 10.05 11.10
C LEU A 136 -32.08 11.10 12.21
N SER A 137 -31.51 10.84 13.40
CA SER A 137 -31.51 11.77 14.54
C SER A 137 -30.33 12.74 14.52
N ALA A 138 -29.42 12.62 13.56
CA ALA A 138 -28.38 13.62 13.32
C ALA A 138 -29.03 14.91 12.80
N GLU A 139 -29.34 15.81 13.72
CA GLU A 139 -29.90 17.12 13.42
C GLU A 139 -28.86 17.98 12.67
N ASP A 140 -29.26 18.57 11.54
CA ASP A 140 -28.39 19.41 10.73
C ASP A 140 -27.98 20.66 11.54
N PRO A 141 -26.70 20.79 11.95
CA PRO A 141 -26.26 21.90 12.80
C PRO A 141 -26.40 23.27 12.12
N PHE A 142 -26.65 23.29 10.80
CA PHE A 142 -26.74 24.51 10.02
C PHE A 142 -28.19 24.99 9.80
N LEU A 143 -29.22 24.23 10.23
CA LEU A 143 -30.62 24.68 10.16
C LEU A 143 -30.95 25.84 11.12
N HIS A 144 -30.07 26.18 12.07
CA HIS A 144 -30.22 27.32 12.98
C HIS A 144 -29.48 28.59 12.54
N LEU A 145 -28.89 28.59 11.35
CA LEU A 145 -28.20 29.75 10.78
C LEU A 145 -28.98 30.29 9.57
N GLU A 146 -30.19 30.78 9.81
CA GLU A 146 -30.83 31.74 8.91
C GLU A 146 -30.79 33.16 9.54
N PRO A 147 -30.65 34.20 8.69
CA PRO A 147 -30.07 35.51 9.04
C PRO A 147 -30.92 36.45 9.90
#